data_AF-A0A3E5ELE0-F1
#
_entry.id   AF-A0A3E5ELE0-F1
#
_cell.length_a   1.000
_cell.length_b   1.000
_cell.length_c   1.000
_cell.angle_alpha   90.00
_cell.angle_beta   90.00
_cell.angle_gamma   90.00
#
_symmetry.space_group_name_H-M   'P 1'
#
loop_
_entity.id
_entity.type
_entity.pdbx_description
1 polymer ?
#
loop_
_entity_poly.entity_id
_entity_poly.type
_entity_poly.pdbx_seq_one_letter_code
_entity_poly.pdbx_strand_id
1 'polypeptide(L)'
;MLTQDMRHFSSPAYYKAGGCDLEYRGIDVSSWQGVIDWKKVADHGTEFAIIRITEAGNAIDRYFERNYAGCMEYRIPTGVYKFSYALSIDEVRREAEKVIEVEGSL
;
A
#
# COMPACT_ATOMS: atom_id res chain seq x y z
N MET A 1 -10.74 3.31 -17.30
CA MET A 1 -11.50 3.45 -16.04
C MET A 1 -10.47 3.60 -14.92
N LEU A 2 -9.97 4.83 -14.74
CA LEU A 2 -8.94 5.21 -13.77
C LEU A 2 -9.57 6.18 -12.78
N THR A 3 -10.38 5.68 -11.85
CA THR A 3 -10.96 6.49 -10.77
C THR A 3 -11.22 5.61 -9.56
N GLN A 4 -10.16 5.27 -8.84
CA GLN A 4 -10.22 5.15 -7.39
C GLN A 4 -9.06 5.97 -6.84
N ASP A 5 -9.45 7.16 -6.35
CA ASP A 5 -8.77 8.11 -5.49
C ASP A 5 -7.23 8.01 -5.42
N MET A 6 -6.55 8.74 -6.30
CA MET A 6 -5.20 9.23 -6.03
C MET A 6 -5.29 10.23 -4.86
N ARG A 7 -5.40 9.71 -3.63
CA ARG A 7 -5.35 10.54 -2.44
C ARG A 7 -3.97 11.16 -2.38
N HIS A 8 -3.88 12.44 -2.74
CA HIS A 8 -2.69 13.24 -2.50
C HIS A 8 -2.43 13.23 -0.99
N PHE A 9 -1.37 12.55 -0.58
CA PHE A 9 -0.87 12.63 0.78
C PHE A 9 -0.06 13.93 0.93
N SER A 10 -0.75 15.05 1.15
CA SER A 10 -0.13 16.28 1.64
C SER A 10 -0.30 16.35 3.15
N SER A 11 0.78 16.04 3.90
CA SER A 11 0.82 16.33 5.34
C SER A 11 1.29 17.78 5.54
N PRO A 12 0.53 18.65 6.24
CA PRO A 12 0.87 20.08 6.38
C PRO A 12 2.13 20.38 7.19
N ALA A 13 2.77 19.37 7.79
CA ALA A 13 3.73 19.56 8.86
C ALA A 13 5.22 19.46 8.45
N TYR A 14 5.56 19.16 7.19
CA TYR A 14 6.94 18.79 6.85
C TYR A 14 7.51 19.54 5.62
N TYR A 15 8.36 20.53 5.93
CA TYR A 15 9.42 21.17 5.11
C TYR A 15 9.05 22.23 4.06
N LYS A 16 8.95 23.50 4.52
CA LYS A 16 9.45 24.65 3.75
C LYS A 16 10.98 24.76 3.93
N ALA A 17 11.73 24.05 3.11
CA ALA A 17 13.13 24.39 2.84
C ALA A 17 13.19 25.05 1.45
N GLY A 18 13.13 26.37 1.41
CA GLY A 18 13.47 27.16 0.20
C GLY A 18 12.59 26.91 -1.03
N GLY A 19 11.33 27.36 -1.01
CA GLY A 19 10.58 27.70 -2.23
C GLY A 19 10.17 26.57 -3.19
N CYS A 20 10.47 25.31 -2.88
CA CYS A 20 9.98 24.15 -3.64
C CYS A 20 9.07 23.34 -2.70
N ASP A 21 7.79 23.23 -3.03
CA ASP A 21 6.89 22.32 -2.30
C ASP A 21 7.32 20.87 -2.62
N LEU A 22 7.80 20.16 -1.60
CA LEU A 22 8.15 18.74 -1.68
C LEU A 22 6.87 17.91 -1.55
N GLU A 23 6.24 17.59 -2.68
CA GLU A 23 5.13 16.64 -2.76
C GLU A 23 5.64 15.26 -3.17
N TYR A 24 5.29 14.23 -2.39
CA TYR A 24 5.51 12.83 -2.78
C TYR A 24 4.25 12.24 -3.39
N ARG A 25 4.39 11.57 -4.52
CA ARG A 25 3.30 10.90 -5.24
C ARG A 25 3.27 9.42 -4.92
N GLY A 26 2.24 8.98 -4.22
CA GLY A 26 2.05 7.56 -3.90
C GLY A 26 0.68 7.04 -4.29
N ILE A 27 0.54 5.72 -4.29
CA ILE A 27 -0.72 5.02 -4.51
C ILE A 27 -1.02 4.05 -3.37
N ASP A 28 -2.30 3.82 -3.09
CA ASP A 28 -2.74 2.69 -2.28
C ASP A 28 -3.50 1.68 -3.13
N VAL A 29 -3.15 0.40 -3.00
CA VAL A 29 -3.66 -0.65 -3.89
C VAL A 29 -4.02 -1.91 -3.13
N SER A 30 -4.87 -2.72 -3.74
CA SER A 30 -5.46 -3.94 -3.19
C SER A 30 -6.01 -4.80 -4.33
N SER A 31 -6.73 -5.87 -4.00
CA SER A 31 -7.44 -6.65 -5.00
C SER A 31 -8.48 -5.90 -5.83
N TRP A 32 -8.94 -4.74 -5.37
CA TRP A 32 -9.95 -3.93 -6.07
C TRP A 32 -9.45 -3.35 -7.40
N GLN A 33 -8.14 -3.17 -7.55
CA GLN A 33 -7.54 -2.68 -8.81
C GLN A 33 -7.34 -3.80 -9.84
N GLY A 34 -7.45 -5.07 -9.43
CA GLY A 34 -7.13 -6.21 -10.28
C GLY A 34 -5.63 -6.30 -10.60
N VAL A 35 -5.30 -6.75 -11.80
CA VAL A 35 -3.91 -6.83 -12.26
C VAL A 35 -3.39 -5.43 -12.62
N ILE A 36 -2.35 -5.00 -11.91
CA ILE A 36 -1.69 -3.70 -12.13
C ILE A 36 -0.49 -3.87 -13.07
N ASP A 37 -0.34 -2.93 -14.00
CA ASP A 37 0.85 -2.74 -14.84
C ASP A 37 1.84 -1.84 -14.09
N TRP A 38 2.74 -2.46 -13.31
CA TRP A 38 3.68 -1.74 -12.45
C TRP A 38 4.73 -0.93 -13.21
N LYS A 39 5.03 -1.31 -14.47
CA LYS A 39 5.85 -0.49 -15.35
C LYS A 39 5.19 0.85 -15.60
N LYS A 40 3.90 0.85 -15.97
CA LYS A 40 3.17 2.11 -16.18
C LYS A 40 3.11 2.93 -14.90
N VAL A 41 2.85 2.30 -13.75
CA VAL A 41 2.85 2.99 -12.46
C VAL A 41 4.18 3.72 -12.21
N ALA A 42 5.31 3.06 -12.46
CA ALA A 42 6.63 3.66 -12.35
C ALA A 42 6.86 4.77 -13.40
N ASP A 43 6.50 4.54 -14.67
CA ASP A 43 6.62 5.52 -15.76
C ASP A 43 5.79 6.80 -15.48
N HIS A 44 4.70 6.68 -14.73
CA HIS A 44 3.86 7.80 -14.29
C HIS A 44 4.44 8.61 -13.12
N GLY A 45 5.62 8.24 -12.60
CA GLY A 45 6.30 8.94 -11.53
C GLY A 45 5.75 8.64 -10.13
N THR A 46 5.28 7.41 -9.91
CA THR A 46 4.91 6.94 -8.56
C THR A 46 6.15 6.71 -7.72
N GLU A 47 6.21 7.34 -6.56
CA GLU A 47 7.37 7.36 -5.66
C GLU A 47 7.23 6.38 -4.48
N PHE A 48 6.01 5.95 -4.15
CA PHE A 48 5.77 4.88 -3.16
C PHE A 48 4.41 4.21 -3.37
N ALA A 49 4.25 3.02 -2.81
CA ALA A 49 2.98 2.31 -2.77
C ALA A 49 2.65 1.79 -1.35
N ILE A 50 1.37 1.76 -1.00
CA ILE A 50 0.86 1.09 0.20
C ILE A 50 -0.10 -0.02 -0.23
N ILE A 51 0.21 -1.28 0.06
CA ILE A 51 -0.53 -2.44 -0.45
C ILE A 51 -1.38 -3.06 0.66
N ARG A 52 -2.65 -3.36 0.40
CA ARG A 52 -3.47 -4.13 1.34
C ARG A 52 -2.90 -5.53 1.53
N ILE A 53 -2.61 -5.90 2.78
CA ILE A 53 -2.01 -7.21 3.07
C ILE A 53 -3.03 -8.31 3.30
N THR A 54 -4.18 -7.99 3.89
CA THR A 54 -5.26 -8.95 4.13
C THR A 54 -6.64 -8.33 3.90
N GLU A 55 -7.60 -9.17 3.49
CA GLU A 55 -9.01 -8.84 3.34
C GLU A 55 -9.85 -9.28 4.55
N ALA A 56 -11.17 -9.13 4.45
CA ALA A 56 -12.10 -9.56 5.49
C ALA A 56 -11.90 -11.04 5.84
N GLY A 57 -12.03 -11.38 7.12
CA GLY A 57 -11.73 -12.74 7.60
C GLY A 57 -10.24 -13.05 7.77
N ASN A 58 -9.36 -12.03 7.69
CA ASN A 58 -7.92 -12.17 7.87
C ASN A 58 -7.22 -13.03 6.80
N ALA A 59 -7.86 -13.21 5.64
CA ALA A 59 -7.26 -13.85 4.47
C ALA A 59 -6.26 -12.89 3.80
N ILE A 60 -5.17 -13.42 3.24
CA ILE A 60 -4.21 -12.62 2.45
C ILE A 60 -4.95 -12.02 1.25
N ASP A 61 -4.74 -10.72 0.99
CA ASP A 61 -5.32 -10.10 -0.19
C ASP A 61 -4.79 -10.83 -1.44
N ARG A 62 -5.69 -11.34 -2.28
CA ARG A 62 -5.34 -12.20 -3.42
C ARG A 62 -4.33 -11.60 -4.42
N TYR A 63 -4.12 -10.29 -4.42
CA TYR A 63 -3.13 -9.62 -5.27
C TYR A 63 -1.91 -9.10 -4.50
N PHE A 64 -1.82 -9.32 -3.18
CA PHE A 64 -0.74 -8.80 -2.33
C PHE A 64 0.65 -9.17 -2.85
N GLU A 65 0.95 -10.46 -2.99
CA GLU A 65 2.27 -10.94 -3.43
C GLU A 65 2.64 -10.42 -4.82
N ARG A 66 1.67 -10.41 -5.75
CA ARG A 66 1.87 -9.90 -7.11
C ARG A 66 2.17 -8.40 -7.10
N ASN A 67 1.44 -7.64 -6.30
CA ASN A 67 1.62 -6.20 -6.18
C ASN A 67 2.96 -5.88 -5.52
N TYR A 68 3.31 -6.61 -4.46
CA TYR A 68 4.60 -6.46 -3.79
C TYR A 68 5.76 -6.78 -4.74
N ALA A 69 5.71 -7.91 -5.45
CA ALA A 69 6.72 -8.27 -6.44
C ALA A 69 6.86 -7.23 -7.55
N GLY A 70 5.74 -6.69 -8.04
CA GLY A 70 5.73 -5.62 -9.02
C GLY A 70 6.40 -4.34 -8.51
N CYS A 71 6.10 -3.90 -7.29
CA CYS A 71 6.82 -2.78 -6.68
C CYS A 71 8.32 -3.03 -6.58
N MET A 72 8.73 -4.23 -6.15
CA MET A 72 10.15 -4.59 -6.00
C MET A 72 10.88 -4.58 -7.36
N GLU A 73 10.25 -5.12 -8.41
CA GLU A 73 10.80 -5.13 -9.77
C GLU A 73 11.10 -3.71 -10.28
N TYR A 74 10.19 -2.77 -10.04
CA TYR A 74 10.33 -1.38 -10.47
C TYR A 74 10.92 -0.44 -9.40
N ARG A 75 11.45 -1.01 -8.30
CA ARG A 75 12.10 -0.29 -7.19
C ARG A 75 11.22 0.79 -6.57
N ILE A 76 9.92 0.54 -6.42
CA ILE A 76 8.97 1.43 -5.75
C ILE A 76 8.97 1.09 -4.26
N PRO A 77 9.41 2.01 -3.37
CA PRO A 77 9.28 1.86 -1.92
C PRO A 77 7.86 1.46 -1.53
N THR A 78 7.75 0.42 -0.71
CA THR A 78 6.46 -0.22 -0.43
C THR A 78 6.22 -0.35 1.07
N GLY A 79 5.05 0.08 1.50
CA GLY A 79 4.46 -0.27 2.80
C GLY A 79 3.22 -1.13 2.62
N VAL A 80 2.63 -1.56 3.74
CA VAL A 80 1.38 -2.35 3.73
C VAL A 80 0.33 -1.73 4.64
N TYR A 81 -0.94 -2.07 4.39
CA TYR A 81 -2.03 -1.70 5.29
C TYR A 81 -2.97 -2.88 5.58
N LYS A 82 -3.59 -2.84 6.77
CA LYS A 82 -4.65 -3.75 7.24
C LYS A 82 -5.93 -2.93 7.47
N PHE A 83 -7.00 -3.27 6.77
CA PHE A 83 -8.34 -2.83 7.18
C PHE A 83 -8.81 -3.77 8.30
N SER A 84 -8.94 -3.24 9.52
CA SER A 84 -9.30 -4.03 10.71
C SER A 84 -10.80 -4.25 10.79
N TYR A 85 -11.20 -5.48 11.11
CA TYR A 85 -12.58 -5.83 11.46
C TYR A 85 -12.68 -6.26 12.94
N ALA A 86 -11.61 -6.08 13.71
CA ALA A 86 -11.56 -6.50 15.11
C ALA A 86 -12.54 -5.70 15.98
N LEU A 87 -13.28 -6.41 16.82
CA LEU A 87 -14.16 -5.86 17.85
C LEU A 87 -13.68 -6.25 19.26
N SER A 88 -12.58 -7.00 19.34
CA SER A 88 -11.96 -7.46 20.59
C SER A 88 -10.44 -7.42 20.52
N ILE A 89 -9.80 -7.44 21.70
CA ILE A 89 -8.33 -7.44 21.82
C ILE A 89 -7.74 -8.71 21.18
N ASP A 90 -8.41 -9.85 21.32
CA ASP A 90 -7.91 -11.10 20.75
C ASP A 90 -7.99 -11.09 19.21
N GLU A 91 -9.02 -10.45 18.64
CA GLU A 91 -9.10 -10.28 17.18
C GLU A 91 -8.01 -9.35 16.66
N VAL A 92 -7.77 -8.19 17.28
CA VAL A 92 -6.71 -7.28 16.82
C VAL A 92 -5.32 -7.92 16.97
N ARG A 93 -5.12 -8.77 17.98
CA ARG A 93 -3.88 -9.56 18.12
C ARG A 93 -3.70 -10.52 16.95
N ARG A 94 -4.74 -11.30 16.60
CA ARG A 94 -4.70 -12.21 15.44
C ARG A 94 -4.51 -11.48 14.11
N GLU A 95 -5.13 -10.31 13.96
CA GLU A 95 -4.93 -9.47 12.78
C GLU A 95 -3.48 -8.98 12.68
N ALA A 96 -2.89 -8.52 13.78
CA ALA A 96 -1.50 -8.05 13.81
C ALA A 96 -0.48 -9.19 13.58
N GLU A 97 -0.68 -10.35 14.21
CA GLU A 97 0.13 -11.55 14.00
C GLU A 97 0.15 -11.95 12.53
N LYS A 98 -1.00 -11.86 11.84
CA LYS A 98 -1.07 -12.21 10.42
C LYS A 98 -0.29 -11.23 9.53
N VAL A 99 -0.25 -9.95 9.87
CA VAL A 99 0.57 -8.96 9.15
C VAL A 99 2.04 -9.36 9.24
N ILE A 100 2.53 -9.64 10.45
CA ILE A 100 3.92 -10.03 10.70
C ILE A 100 4.28 -11.33 9.98
N GLU A 101 3.39 -12.34 10.04
CA GLU A 101 3.57 -13.63 9.35
C GLU A 101 3.76 -13.44 7.85
N VAL A 102 2.91 -12.64 7.22
CA VAL A 102 2.93 -12.42 5.77
C VAL A 102 4.15 -11.59 5.37
N GLU A 103 4.46 -10.50 6.07
CA GLU A 103 5.66 -9.70 5.78
C GLU A 103 6.96 -10.47 5.97
N GLY A 104 7.04 -11.34 6.99
CA GLY A 104 8.21 -12.17 7.24
C GLY A 104 8.41 -13.30 6.23
N SER A 105 7.44 -13.53 5.33
CA SER A 105 7.48 -14.57 4.30
C SER A 105 7.86 -14.08 2.90
N LEU A 106 8.01 -12.76 2.72
CA LEU A 106 8.41 -12.09 1.48
C LEU A 106 9.93 -12.08 1.31
#